data_AF-A0A852I329-F1
#
_entry.id   AF-A0A852I329-F1
#
_cell.length_a   1.000
_cell.length_b   1.000
_cell.length_c   1.000
_cell.angle_alpha   90.00
_cell.angle_beta   90.00
_cell.angle_gamma   90.00
#
_symmetry.space_group_name_H-M   'P 1'
#
loop_
_entity.id
_entity.type
_entity.pdbx_description
1 polymer ?
#
loop_
_entity_poly.entity_id
_entity_poly.type
_entity_poly.pdbx_seq_one_letter_code
_entity_poly.pdbx_strand_id
1 'polypeptide(L)' 'RAEQERQADTPPMPMVFLCAGCRRPVGDTSSWAQSDEESGCILLRSAAASVAVDPERKVSKLPGECG' A
#
# COMPACT_ATOMS: atom_id res chain seq x y z
N ARG A 1 16.07 20.04 -18.48
CA ARG A 1 16.04 20.77 -17.18
C ARG A 1 14.72 21.52 -17.00
N ALA A 2 14.32 22.39 -17.94
CA ALA A 2 13.02 23.11 -17.88
C ALA A 2 11.76 22.20 -17.88
N GLU A 3 11.82 21.02 -18.50
CA GLU A 3 10.68 20.08 -18.57
C GLU A 3 10.41 19.38 -17.22
N GLN A 4 11.47 19.22 -16.41
CA GLN A 4 11.43 18.59 -15.09
C GLN A 4 10.87 19.54 -14.01
N GLU A 5 11.08 20.85 -14.18
CA GLU A 5 10.55 21.90 -13.32
C GLU A 5 9.05 22.15 -13.55
N ARG A 6 8.54 21.98 -14.78
CA ARG A 6 7.08 22.09 -15.06
C ARG A 6 6.26 20.94 -14.48
N GLN A 7 6.90 19.79 -14.27
CA GLN A 7 6.27 18.62 -13.66
C GLN A 7 6.16 18.74 -12.12
N ALA A 8 6.93 19.64 -11.51
CA ALA A 8 6.94 19.86 -10.05
C ALA A 8 5.67 20.56 -9.53
N ASP A 9 4.91 21.25 -10.39
CA ASP A 9 3.67 21.93 -10.04
C ASP A 9 2.43 21.01 -10.17
N THR A 10 2.58 19.86 -10.82
CA THR A 10 1.49 18.87 -10.89
C THR A 10 1.62 17.94 -9.69
N PRO A 11 0.59 17.82 -8.83
CA PRO A 11 0.65 16.84 -7.75
C PRO A 11 0.91 15.46 -8.36
N PRO A 12 1.84 14.68 -7.79
CA PRO A 12 2.20 13.38 -8.35
C PRO A 12 0.95 12.54 -8.50
N MET A 13 0.72 12.03 -9.71
CA MET A 13 -0.42 11.14 -9.93
C MET A 13 -0.28 9.92 -9.01
N PRO A 14 -1.37 9.52 -8.31
CA PRO A 14 -1.28 8.41 -7.39
C PRO A 14 -0.96 7.12 -8.14
N MET A 15 -0.10 6.30 -7.55
CA MET A 15 0.20 4.97 -8.06
C MET A 15 -0.84 3.99 -7.53
N VAL A 16 -1.28 3.06 -8.38
CA VAL A 16 -2.24 2.01 -8.03
C VAL A 16 -1.50 0.71 -7.79
N PHE A 17 -1.79 0.05 -6.68
CA PHE A 17 -1.27 -1.28 -6.36
C PHE A 17 -2.22 -2.35 -6.89
N LEU A 18 -1.67 -3.34 -7.59
CA LEU A 18 -2.43 -4.44 -8.19
C LEU A 18 -2.07 -5.78 -7.53
N CYS A 19 -3.06 -6.66 -7.40
CA CYS A 19 -2.80 -8.05 -7.05
C CYS A 19 -1.94 -8.72 -8.13
N ALA A 20 -0.78 -9.26 -7.76
CA ALA A 20 0.14 -9.89 -8.70
C ALA A 20 -0.48 -11.06 -9.49
N GLY A 21 -1.43 -11.80 -8.89
CA GLY A 21 -2.08 -12.94 -9.53
C GLY A 21 -3.18 -12.56 -10.52
N CYS A 22 -4.15 -11.73 -10.09
CA CYS A 22 -5.35 -11.44 -10.87
C CYS A 22 -5.39 -10.03 -11.50
N ARG A 23 -4.39 -9.19 -11.23
CA ARG A 23 -4.28 -7.79 -11.68
C ARG A 23 -5.41 -6.85 -11.24
N ARG A 24 -6.26 -7.26 -10.29
CA ARG A 24 -7.28 -6.37 -9.72
C ARG A 24 -6.63 -5.33 -8.79
N PRO A 25 -7.12 -4.08 -8.77
CA PRO A 25 -6.68 -3.08 -7.80
C PRO A 25 -6.89 -3.53 -6.36
N VAL A 26 -5.89 -3.29 -5.51
CA VAL A 26 -5.96 -3.56 -4.07
C VAL A 26 -5.89 -2.29 -3.22
N GLY A 27 -5.36 -1.20 -3.78
CA GLY A 27 -5.26 0.11 -3.15
C GLY A 27 -4.42 1.07 -4.00
N ASP A 28 -4.11 2.23 -3.47
CA ASP A 28 -3.30 3.25 -4.13
C ASP A 28 -2.57 4.14 -3.10
N THR A 29 -1.66 4.98 -3.59
CA THR A 29 -0.81 5.82 -2.74
C THR A 29 -1.57 6.93 -1.99
N SER A 30 -2.82 7.25 -2.35
CA SER A 30 -3.61 8.26 -1.63
C SER A 30 -3.95 7.81 -0.20
N SER A 31 -4.00 6.49 0.04
CA SER A 31 -4.24 5.90 1.35
C SER A 31 -2.97 5.44 2.06
N TRP A 32 -1.79 5.79 1.57
CA TRP A 32 -0.52 5.42 2.19
C TRP A 32 -0.41 5.87 3.65
N ALA A 33 -0.02 4.94 4.54
CA ALA A 33 0.25 5.23 5.96
C ALA A 33 1.73 5.08 6.30
N GLN A 34 2.36 3.94 5.98
CA GLN A 34 3.73 3.64 6.36
C GLN A 34 4.39 2.62 5.42
N SER A 35 5.71 2.70 5.25
CA SER A 35 6.57 1.63 4.74
C SER A 35 7.19 0.89 5.92
N ASP A 36 7.08 -0.43 5.92
CA ASP A 36 7.87 -1.30 6.79
C ASP A 36 8.87 -2.09 5.93
N GLU A 37 10.09 -1.56 5.88
CA GLU A 37 11.18 -2.14 5.09
C GLU A 37 11.70 -3.45 5.69
N GLU A 38 11.52 -3.67 7.00
CA GLU A 38 11.99 -4.88 7.68
C GLU A 38 11.13 -6.09 7.29
N SER A 39 9.81 -5.93 7.31
CA SER A 39 8.88 -6.98 6.85
C SER A 39 8.64 -6.96 5.34
N GLY A 40 9.17 -5.97 4.62
CA GLY A 40 8.95 -5.79 3.18
C GLY A 40 7.50 -5.49 2.83
N CYS A 41 6.79 -4.79 3.72
CA CYS A 41 5.36 -4.52 3.62
C CYS A 41 5.06 -3.02 3.64
N ILE A 42 3.87 -2.66 3.15
CA ILE A 42 3.33 -1.30 3.24
C ILE A 42 2.01 -1.33 3.98
N LEU A 43 1.73 -0.28 4.74
CA LEU A 43 0.46 -0.09 5.42
C LEU A 43 -0.35 0.99 4.71
N LEU A 44 -1.62 0.67 4.42
CA LEU A 44 -2.59 1.59 3.85
C LEU A 44 -3.73 1.82 4.85
N ARG A 45 -4.27 3.04 4.91
CA ARG A 45 -5.46 3.39 5.70
C ARG A 45 -6.74 2.73 5.18
N SER A 46 -6.77 2.36 3.90
CA SER A 46 -7.91 1.71 3.27
C SER A 46 -7.47 0.81 2.12
N ALA A 47 -8.25 -0.22 1.83
CA ALA A 47 -8.10 -1.10 0.67
C ALA A 47 -9.28 -0.97 -0.29
N ALA A 48 -9.14 -1.49 -1.50
CA ALA A 48 -10.23 -1.59 -2.45
C ALA A 48 -11.34 -2.53 -1.94
N ALA A 49 -12.60 -2.26 -2.28
CA ALA A 49 -13.75 -3.06 -1.84
C ALA A 49 -13.72 -4.53 -2.31
N SER A 50 -12.90 -4.86 -3.31
CA SER A 50 -12.66 -6.23 -3.78
C SER A 50 -11.72 -7.04 -2.89
N VAL A 51 -11.07 -6.42 -1.90
CA VAL A 51 -10.21 -7.09 -0.91
C VAL A 51 -11.07 -7.52 0.27
N ALA A 52 -11.06 -8.83 0.56
CA ALA A 52 -11.74 -9.40 1.71
C ALA A 52 -10.72 -9.73 2.81
N VAL A 53 -11.12 -9.58 4.07
CA VAL A 53 -10.35 -10.02 5.23
C VAL A 53 -10.79 -11.42 5.57
N ASP A 54 -9.83 -12.34 5.72
CA ASP A 54 -10.11 -13.69 6.19
C ASP A 54 -10.67 -13.64 7.62
N PRO A 55 -11.76 -14.37 7.94
CA PRO A 55 -12.35 -14.33 9.27
C PRO A 55 -11.47 -14.94 10.37
N GLU A 56 -10.47 -15.74 10.01
CA GLU A 56 -9.55 -16.37 10.96
C GLU A 56 -8.55 -15.34 11.53
N ARG A 57 -8.61 -15.10 12.84
CA ARG A 57 -7.63 -14.24 13.52
C ARG A 57 -6.34 -15.01 13.81
N LYS A 58 -5.23 -14.57 13.20
CA LYS A 58 -3.88 -15.10 13.43
C LYS A 58 -3.06 -14.14 14.28
N VAL A 59 -2.19 -14.68 15.12
CA VAL A 59 -1.25 -13.90 15.96
C VAL A 59 0.14 -14.03 15.35
N SER A 60 0.88 -12.92 15.28
CA SER A 60 2.26 -12.93 14.82
C SER A 60 3.12 -13.83 15.72
N LYS A 61 4.10 -14.50 15.11
CA LYS A 61 5.12 -15.28 15.82
C LYS A 61 6.44 -14.51 15.94
N LEU A 62 6.51 -13.29 15.39
CA LEU A 62 7.71 -12.47 15.44
C LEU A 62 7.87 -11.85 16.84
N PRO A 63 9.10 -11.76 17.37
CA PRO A 63 9.36 -11.14 18.66
C PRO A 63 8.91 -9.67 18.68
N GLY A 64 8.17 -9.25 19.70
CA GLY A 64 7.75 -7.85 19.86
C GLY A 64 6.46 -7.45 19.12
N GLU A 65 5.88 -8.35 18.31
CA GLU A 65 4.61 -8.12 17.60
C GLU A 65 3.40 -8.82 18.27
N CYS A 66 3.62 -9.44 19.42
CA CYS A 66 2.59 -10.16 20.15
C CYS A 66 1.68 -9.16 20.90
N GLY A 67 0.42 -9.06 20.47
CA GLY A 67 -0.75 -8.63 21.28
C GLY A 67 -0.56 -7.44 22.21
#